data_AF-R6H2R3-F1
#
_entry.id   AF-R6H2R3-F1
#
_cell.length_a   1.000
_cell.length_b   1.000
_cell.length_c   1.000
_cell.angle_alpha   90.00
_cell.angle_beta   90.00
_cell.angle_gamma   90.00
#
_symmetry.space_group_name_H-M   'P 1'
#
loop_
_entity.id
_entity.type
_entity.pdbx_description
1 polymer ?
#
loop_
_entity_poly.entity_id
_entity_poly.type
_entity_poly.pdbx_seq_one_letter_code
_entity_poly.pdbx_strand_id
1 'polypeptide(L)'
;MEKYENIMDTLKNSKTSYDDTDCFFQLIEGVDAESLDNLINMMVEYYGKALTKENCYEMLQNKHFPKETREDIFRLANECIDKYRYLGTKINEYGINTSSWISHSIQEARLCSHMATCIQVDPNVAYKMGLLHDYGRKYNHGGAHIILGFEKLYELGYIEESIGCLTHSFLNGNFFACYAPSDKYVVNENLEAIPVSPKVIENGLCDFLSKYEYTAYDLILTLSDLMATDHGVVSPSERIADIETRRKMEGLQRKFFLNQLSISIKLFLECMGVKNIDSDDYETLSNMLCDKLCVFSSSSKQLSLTPKEN
;
A
#
# COMPACT_ATOMS: atom_id res chain seq x y z
N MET A 1 18.46 -15.59 8.18
CA MET A 1 17.95 -16.65 7.29
C MET A 1 16.74 -17.32 7.90
N GLU A 2 16.83 -17.84 9.12
CA GLU A 2 15.73 -18.53 9.86
C GLU A 2 14.38 -17.78 9.92
N LYS A 3 14.40 -16.45 9.87
CA LYS A 3 13.19 -15.61 9.97
C LYS A 3 12.22 -15.73 8.78
N TYR A 4 12.71 -16.06 7.58
CA TYR A 4 11.86 -16.25 6.39
C TYR A 4 11.67 -17.72 6.02
N GLU A 5 12.34 -18.61 6.76
CA GLU A 5 12.20 -20.05 6.55
C GLU A 5 10.77 -20.47 6.89
N ASN A 6 10.18 -21.28 6.01
CA ASN A 6 8.82 -21.80 6.11
C ASN A 6 7.68 -20.79 5.91
N ILE A 7 7.91 -19.52 5.53
CA ILE A 7 6.79 -18.57 5.26
C ILE A 7 5.79 -19.14 4.26
N MET A 8 6.27 -19.71 3.16
CA MET A 8 5.41 -20.31 2.13
C MET A 8 4.64 -21.52 2.65
N ASP A 9 5.23 -22.30 3.55
CA ASP A 9 4.56 -23.43 4.18
C ASP A 9 3.53 -22.95 5.22
N THR A 10 3.84 -21.90 5.98
CA THR A 10 2.89 -21.24 6.89
C THR A 10 1.72 -20.67 6.12
N LEU A 11 1.94 -20.00 4.99
CA LEU A 11 0.89 -19.45 4.13
C LEU A 11 -0.06 -20.56 3.65
N LYS A 12 0.49 -21.67 3.13
CA LYS A 12 -0.29 -22.83 2.67
C LYS A 12 -1.10 -23.50 3.78
N ASN A 13 -0.60 -23.45 5.02
CA ASN A 13 -1.21 -24.12 6.17
C ASN A 13 -2.02 -23.16 7.07
N SER A 14 -2.04 -21.87 6.77
CA SER A 14 -2.78 -20.88 7.54
C SER A 14 -4.28 -21.18 7.47
N LYS A 15 -4.91 -21.26 8.64
CA LYS A 15 -6.36 -21.47 8.77
C LYS A 15 -7.09 -20.18 9.15
N THR A 16 -6.34 -19.12 9.43
CA THR A 16 -6.89 -17.83 9.82
C THR A 16 -7.10 -17.00 8.57
N SER A 17 -8.33 -16.54 8.37
CA SER A 17 -8.69 -15.62 7.30
C SER A 17 -9.28 -14.38 7.95
N TYR A 18 -8.68 -13.24 7.66
CA TYR A 18 -9.18 -11.93 8.05
C TYR A 18 -9.89 -11.29 6.86
N ASP A 19 -11.00 -10.60 7.14
CA ASP A 19 -11.68 -9.78 6.14
C ASP A 19 -11.15 -8.33 6.14
N ASP A 20 -11.58 -7.53 5.17
CA ASP A 20 -11.14 -6.14 5.00
C ASP A 20 -11.40 -5.29 6.24
N THR A 21 -12.46 -5.62 6.98
CA THR A 21 -12.84 -4.91 8.19
C THR A 21 -11.89 -5.26 9.33
N ASP A 22 -11.54 -6.54 9.50
CA ASP A 22 -10.50 -6.97 10.44
C ASP A 22 -9.17 -6.25 10.17
N CYS A 23 -8.75 -6.19 8.90
CA CYS A 23 -7.53 -5.50 8.47
C CYS A 23 -7.58 -3.99 8.77
N PHE A 24 -8.72 -3.33 8.51
CA PHE A 24 -8.89 -1.91 8.85
C PHE A 24 -8.73 -1.64 10.34
N PHE A 25 -9.40 -2.43 11.18
CA PHE A 25 -9.26 -2.27 12.62
C PHE A 25 -7.84 -2.61 13.09
N GLN A 26 -7.14 -3.55 12.45
CA GLN A 26 -5.72 -3.80 12.71
C GLN A 26 -4.85 -2.59 12.39
N LEU A 27 -5.09 -1.95 11.24
CA LEU A 27 -4.36 -0.76 10.79
C LEU A 27 -4.44 0.37 11.84
N ILE A 28 -5.64 0.66 12.36
CA ILE A 28 -5.87 1.80 13.27
C ILE A 28 -5.68 1.50 14.76
N GLU A 29 -5.45 0.24 15.13
CA GLU A 29 -5.22 -0.15 16.53
C GLU A 29 -4.01 0.57 17.14
N GLY A 30 -4.18 1.19 18.30
CA GLY A 30 -3.14 1.95 18.98
C GLY A 30 -2.90 3.36 18.42
N VAL A 31 -3.65 3.79 17.41
CA VAL A 31 -3.63 5.17 16.91
C VAL A 31 -4.40 6.07 17.87
N ASP A 32 -3.81 7.21 18.24
CA ASP A 32 -4.38 8.09 19.26
C ASP A 32 -5.65 8.83 18.77
N ALA A 33 -6.50 9.25 19.71
CA ALA A 33 -7.80 9.82 19.42
C ALA A 33 -7.76 11.09 18.54
N GLU A 34 -6.74 11.94 18.66
CA GLU A 34 -6.61 13.16 17.84
C GLU A 34 -6.26 12.82 16.38
N SER A 35 -5.58 11.69 16.16
CA SER A 35 -5.31 11.13 14.83
C SER A 35 -6.53 10.40 14.23
N LEU A 36 -7.67 10.32 14.95
CA LEU A 36 -8.90 9.67 14.51
C LEU A 36 -10.15 10.57 14.70
N ASP A 37 -9.97 11.84 15.04
CA ASP A 37 -11.06 12.70 15.52
C ASP A 37 -12.14 12.99 14.46
N ASN A 38 -11.81 13.05 13.16
CA ASN A 38 -12.81 13.17 12.10
C ASN A 38 -13.72 11.94 12.06
N LEU A 39 -13.14 10.73 12.11
CA LEU A 39 -13.91 9.49 12.15
C LEU A 39 -14.75 9.39 13.42
N ILE A 40 -14.18 9.72 14.57
CA ILE A 40 -14.91 9.76 15.85
C ILE A 40 -16.11 10.70 15.78
N ASN A 41 -15.93 11.91 15.22
CA ASN A 41 -17.04 12.86 15.06
C ASN A 41 -18.13 12.32 14.12
N MET A 42 -17.74 11.66 13.02
CA MET A 42 -18.71 11.00 12.11
C MET A 42 -19.47 9.87 12.79
N MET A 43 -18.81 9.05 13.62
CA MET A 43 -19.48 8.01 14.40
C MET A 43 -20.49 8.60 15.38
N VAL A 44 -20.12 9.67 16.11
CA VAL A 44 -21.04 10.35 17.04
C VAL A 44 -22.28 10.88 16.32
N GLU A 45 -22.12 11.43 15.12
CA GLU A 45 -23.23 11.90 14.28
C GLU A 45 -24.10 10.72 13.80
N TYR A 46 -23.48 9.66 13.27
CA TYR A 46 -24.15 8.48 12.73
C TYR A 46 -24.99 7.74 13.78
N TYR A 47 -24.45 7.54 14.99
CA TYR A 47 -25.16 6.89 16.10
C TYR A 47 -26.09 7.85 16.87
N GLY A 48 -26.45 8.99 16.29
CA GLY A 48 -27.46 9.90 16.84
C GLY A 48 -27.08 10.50 18.20
N LYS A 49 -25.79 10.69 18.47
CA LYS A 49 -25.22 11.15 19.76
C LYS A 49 -25.51 10.21 20.95
N ALA A 50 -25.96 8.98 20.70
CA ALA A 50 -26.08 7.97 21.75
C ALA A 50 -24.71 7.55 22.31
N LEU A 51 -23.66 7.67 21.49
CA LEU A 51 -22.28 7.42 21.86
C LEU A 51 -21.54 8.74 22.10
N THR A 52 -20.74 8.82 23.16
CA THR A 52 -19.79 9.92 23.34
C THR A 52 -18.56 9.73 22.44
N LYS A 53 -17.69 10.75 22.37
CA LYS A 53 -16.42 10.64 21.65
C LYS A 53 -15.52 9.56 22.27
N GLU A 54 -15.52 9.47 23.59
CA GLU A 54 -14.79 8.47 24.36
C GLU A 54 -15.30 7.07 24.02
N ASN A 55 -16.62 6.85 23.97
CA ASN A 55 -17.18 5.55 23.58
C ASN A 55 -16.79 5.19 22.13
N CYS A 56 -16.87 6.15 21.20
CA CYS A 56 -16.48 5.89 19.80
C CYS A 56 -14.99 5.55 19.69
N TYR A 57 -14.12 6.26 20.41
CA TYR A 57 -12.69 5.94 20.44
C TYR A 57 -12.42 4.55 21.04
N GLU A 58 -13.07 4.21 22.16
CA GLU A 58 -12.97 2.88 22.76
C GLU A 58 -13.38 1.78 21.78
N MET A 59 -14.43 1.99 20.98
CA MET A 59 -14.81 1.06 19.91
C MET A 59 -13.74 0.94 18.83
N LEU A 60 -13.11 2.04 18.40
CA LEU A 60 -12.02 1.98 17.41
C LEU A 60 -10.80 1.19 17.91
N GLN A 61 -10.57 1.18 19.23
CA GLN A 61 -9.44 0.46 19.84
C GLN A 61 -9.80 -0.97 20.27
N ASN A 62 -11.07 -1.25 20.55
CA ASN A 62 -11.53 -2.50 21.14
C ASN A 62 -12.59 -3.17 20.26
N LYS A 63 -12.12 -3.94 19.26
CA LYS A 63 -12.86 -4.55 18.14
C LYS A 63 -13.96 -5.57 18.52
N HIS A 64 -14.31 -5.68 19.80
CA HIS A 64 -15.24 -6.67 20.34
C HIS A 64 -16.70 -6.20 20.22
N PHE A 65 -17.24 -6.20 19.01
CA PHE A 65 -18.64 -5.89 18.73
C PHE A 65 -19.12 -6.61 17.45
N PRO A 66 -20.45 -6.63 17.19
CA PRO A 66 -21.02 -7.35 16.05
C PRO A 66 -20.40 -6.95 14.71
N LYS A 67 -20.41 -7.88 13.75
CA LYS A 67 -19.82 -7.67 12.42
C LYS A 67 -20.45 -6.47 11.72
N GLU A 68 -21.77 -6.31 11.81
CA GLU A 68 -22.49 -5.21 11.15
C GLU A 68 -22.01 -3.84 11.66
N THR A 69 -21.73 -3.72 12.96
CA THR A 69 -21.18 -2.49 13.55
C THR A 69 -19.76 -2.20 13.07
N ARG A 70 -18.93 -3.25 12.88
CA ARG A 70 -17.59 -3.10 12.32
C ARG A 70 -17.64 -2.65 10.86
N GLU A 71 -18.52 -3.23 10.06
CA GLU A 71 -18.77 -2.86 8.66
C GLU A 71 -19.26 -1.42 8.54
N ASP A 72 -20.18 -0.98 9.42
CA ASP A 72 -20.65 0.41 9.48
C ASP A 72 -19.52 1.40 9.78
N ILE A 73 -18.67 1.10 10.76
CA ILE A 73 -17.52 1.95 11.11
C ILE A 73 -16.52 2.01 9.96
N PHE A 74 -16.26 0.88 9.31
CA PHE A 74 -15.36 0.83 8.17
C PHE A 74 -15.89 1.62 6.96
N ARG A 75 -17.21 1.59 6.71
CA ARG A 75 -17.87 2.46 5.74
C ARG A 75 -17.72 3.94 6.12
N LEU A 76 -17.96 4.31 7.38
CA LEU A 76 -17.75 5.69 7.86
C LEU A 76 -16.29 6.14 7.71
N ALA A 77 -15.31 5.26 7.90
CA ALA A 77 -13.90 5.57 7.69
C ALA A 77 -13.61 5.91 6.23
N ASN A 78 -14.18 5.15 5.29
CA ASN A 78 -14.10 5.44 3.86
C ASN A 78 -14.74 6.80 3.52
N GLU A 79 -15.96 7.05 4.00
CA GLU A 79 -16.64 8.34 3.83
C GLU A 79 -15.85 9.51 4.45
N CYS A 80 -15.19 9.25 5.59
CA CYS A 80 -14.32 10.22 6.27
C CYS A 80 -13.12 10.60 5.40
N ILE A 81 -12.47 9.63 4.76
CA ILE A 81 -11.39 9.88 3.80
C ILE A 81 -11.91 10.65 2.58
N ASP A 82 -13.07 10.28 2.05
CA ASP A 82 -13.64 10.96 0.87
C ASP A 82 -14.00 12.42 1.17
N LYS A 83 -14.50 12.70 2.39
CA LYS A 83 -14.93 14.03 2.81
C LYS A 83 -13.79 14.91 3.33
N TYR A 84 -12.90 14.35 4.14
CA TYR A 84 -11.92 15.10 4.92
C TYR A 84 -10.47 14.75 4.59
N ARG A 85 -10.23 13.80 3.69
CA ARG A 85 -8.92 13.24 3.33
C ARG A 85 -8.25 12.40 4.41
N TYR A 86 -8.43 12.74 5.68
CA TYR A 86 -7.75 12.13 6.82
C TYR A 86 -8.76 11.67 7.89
N LEU A 87 -8.47 10.55 8.56
CA LEU A 87 -9.28 10.06 9.69
C LEU A 87 -9.23 10.98 10.91
N GLY A 88 -8.19 11.81 11.04
CA GLY A 88 -8.12 12.85 12.05
C GLY A 88 -7.31 14.07 11.64
N THR A 89 -7.31 15.07 12.51
CA THR A 89 -6.80 16.43 12.24
C THR A 89 -5.41 16.68 12.82
N LYS A 90 -4.91 15.79 13.70
CA LYS A 90 -3.62 15.96 14.36
C LYS A 90 -2.48 16.12 13.37
N ILE A 91 -1.64 17.12 13.63
CA ILE A 91 -0.44 17.44 12.88
C ILE A 91 0.77 17.24 13.81
N ASN A 92 1.84 16.61 13.31
CA ASN A 92 3.09 16.46 14.07
C ASN A 92 3.97 17.71 14.02
N GLU A 93 5.13 17.71 14.69
CA GLU A 93 6.06 18.85 14.74
C GLU A 93 6.61 19.29 13.37
N TYR A 94 6.49 18.44 12.33
CA TYR A 94 6.94 18.71 10.97
C TYR A 94 5.83 19.24 10.05
N GLY A 95 4.63 19.49 10.57
CA GLY A 95 3.50 19.95 9.77
C GLY A 95 2.80 18.84 8.97
N ILE A 96 3.06 17.56 9.27
CA ILE A 96 2.47 16.41 8.59
C ILE A 96 1.29 15.88 9.39
N ASN A 97 0.16 15.60 8.72
CA ASN A 97 -0.99 14.96 9.36
C ASN A 97 -0.65 13.52 9.76
N THR A 98 -0.89 13.16 11.02
CA THR A 98 -0.54 11.84 11.58
C THR A 98 -1.38 10.69 11.04
N SER A 99 -2.50 10.99 10.38
CA SER A 99 -3.37 10.04 9.69
C SER A 99 -3.07 9.92 8.18
N SER A 100 -2.10 10.69 7.65
CA SER A 100 -1.78 10.71 6.22
C SER A 100 -1.39 9.32 5.70
N TRP A 101 -0.60 8.56 6.46
CA TRP A 101 -0.19 7.21 6.10
C TRP A 101 -1.34 6.19 6.11
N ILE A 102 -2.34 6.37 6.99
CA ILE A 102 -3.57 5.56 7.01
C ILE A 102 -4.39 5.87 5.76
N SER A 103 -4.44 7.16 5.39
CA SER A 103 -5.17 7.63 4.21
C SER A 103 -4.52 7.11 2.92
N HIS A 104 -3.19 7.14 2.84
CA HIS A 104 -2.41 6.46 1.79
C HIS A 104 -2.78 4.98 1.70
N SER A 105 -2.76 4.26 2.83
CA SER A 105 -3.07 2.83 2.85
C SER A 105 -4.51 2.50 2.39
N ILE A 106 -5.48 3.37 2.70
CA ILE A 106 -6.87 3.20 2.22
C ILE A 106 -6.97 3.50 0.72
N GLN A 107 -6.32 4.55 0.21
CA GLN A 107 -6.30 4.84 -1.23
C GLN A 107 -5.59 3.73 -2.02
N GLU A 108 -4.51 3.19 -1.45
CA GLU A 108 -3.78 2.06 -1.97
C GLU A 108 -4.65 0.81 -2.05
N ALA A 109 -5.34 0.45 -0.96
CA ALA A 109 -6.25 -0.70 -0.93
C ALA A 109 -7.34 -0.60 -2.00
N ARG A 110 -7.93 0.59 -2.17
CA ARG A 110 -8.96 0.85 -3.18
C ARG A 110 -8.41 0.67 -4.60
N LEU A 111 -7.23 1.20 -4.90
CA LEU A 111 -6.61 1.06 -6.21
C LEU A 111 -6.19 -0.39 -6.47
N CYS A 112 -5.62 -1.09 -5.48
CA CYS A 112 -5.29 -2.51 -5.57
C CYS A 112 -6.52 -3.36 -5.96
N SER A 113 -7.66 -3.14 -5.28
CA SER A 113 -8.92 -3.83 -5.55
C SER A 113 -9.44 -3.57 -6.97
N HIS A 114 -9.36 -2.32 -7.44
CA HIS A 114 -9.72 -1.95 -8.81
C HIS A 114 -8.82 -2.62 -9.84
N MET A 115 -7.50 -2.57 -9.64
CA MET A 115 -6.51 -3.20 -10.52
C MET A 115 -6.68 -4.73 -10.58
N ALA A 116 -6.99 -5.37 -9.46
CA ALA A 116 -7.32 -6.79 -9.40
C ALA A 116 -8.53 -7.15 -10.27
N THR A 117 -9.59 -6.33 -10.20
CA THR A 117 -10.78 -6.48 -11.04
C THR A 117 -10.44 -6.37 -12.52
N CYS A 118 -9.56 -5.42 -12.89
CA CYS A 118 -9.13 -5.24 -14.28
C CYS A 118 -8.42 -6.46 -14.89
N ILE A 119 -7.77 -7.30 -14.07
CA ILE A 119 -7.05 -8.51 -14.53
C ILE A 119 -7.71 -9.82 -14.06
N GLN A 120 -8.93 -9.74 -13.50
CA GLN A 120 -9.75 -10.89 -13.10
C GLN A 120 -9.11 -11.78 -12.01
N VAL A 121 -8.43 -11.18 -11.03
CA VAL A 121 -8.01 -11.85 -9.77
C VAL A 121 -8.87 -11.37 -8.60
N ASP A 122 -8.84 -12.05 -7.45
CA ASP A 122 -9.71 -11.72 -6.30
C ASP A 122 -9.44 -10.29 -5.76
N PRO A 123 -10.41 -9.36 -5.86
CA PRO A 123 -10.22 -7.98 -5.43
C PRO A 123 -10.09 -7.81 -3.91
N ASN A 124 -10.60 -8.74 -3.10
CA ASN A 124 -10.52 -8.65 -1.64
C ASN A 124 -9.11 -9.00 -1.16
N VAL A 125 -8.46 -9.99 -1.78
CA VAL A 125 -7.05 -10.31 -1.50
C VAL A 125 -6.17 -9.08 -1.77
N ALA A 126 -6.34 -8.45 -2.93
CA ALA A 126 -5.61 -7.24 -3.29
C ALA A 126 -5.90 -6.07 -2.34
N TYR A 127 -7.15 -5.88 -1.93
CA TYR A 127 -7.55 -4.84 -0.99
C TYR A 127 -6.84 -4.98 0.37
N LYS A 128 -6.86 -6.18 0.96
CA LYS A 128 -6.21 -6.43 2.27
C LYS A 128 -4.70 -6.25 2.22
N MET A 129 -4.06 -6.72 1.15
CA MET A 129 -2.63 -6.51 0.94
C MET A 129 -2.30 -5.01 0.83
N GLY A 130 -3.05 -4.26 0.03
CA GLY A 130 -2.89 -2.81 -0.09
C GLY A 130 -3.15 -2.06 1.21
N LEU A 131 -4.14 -2.49 2.01
CA LEU A 131 -4.48 -1.83 3.27
C LEU A 131 -3.40 -1.97 4.34
N LEU A 132 -2.68 -3.09 4.35
CA LEU A 132 -1.70 -3.42 5.39
C LEU A 132 -0.24 -3.35 4.91
N HIS A 133 0.04 -3.05 3.64
CA HIS A 133 1.40 -3.04 3.09
C HIS A 133 2.39 -2.18 3.90
N ASP A 134 1.92 -1.04 4.40
CA ASP A 134 2.71 -0.05 5.14
C ASP A 134 2.54 -0.17 6.67
N TYR A 135 2.02 -1.29 7.18
CA TYR A 135 1.69 -1.49 8.60
C TYR A 135 2.84 -1.15 9.56
N GLY A 136 4.09 -1.37 9.14
CA GLY A 136 5.26 -1.04 9.95
C GLY A 136 5.46 0.46 10.23
N ARG A 137 4.73 1.36 9.55
CA ARG A 137 4.75 2.81 9.82
C ARG A 137 4.28 3.17 11.22
N LYS A 138 3.54 2.28 11.88
CA LYS A 138 3.20 2.39 13.32
C LYS A 138 4.44 2.43 14.22
N TYR A 139 5.57 1.89 13.74
CA TYR A 139 6.80 1.73 14.53
C TYR A 139 7.98 2.52 13.94
N ASN A 140 8.01 2.72 12.62
CA ASN A 140 9.10 3.42 11.95
C ASN A 140 8.63 4.05 10.63
N HIS A 141 8.86 5.35 10.42
CA HIS A 141 8.51 6.00 9.14
C HIS A 141 9.62 5.93 8.08
N GLY A 142 10.80 5.39 8.43
CA GLY A 142 11.91 5.10 7.52
C GLY A 142 11.78 3.69 6.91
N GLY A 143 12.83 3.20 6.24
CA GLY A 143 12.76 1.92 5.53
C GLY A 143 12.48 0.70 6.42
N ALA A 144 12.79 0.76 7.72
CA ALA A 144 12.57 -0.36 8.63
C ALA A 144 11.10 -0.79 8.75
N HIS A 145 10.13 0.04 8.32
CA HIS A 145 8.70 -0.32 8.29
C HIS A 145 8.42 -1.62 7.52
N ILE A 146 9.14 -1.91 6.44
CA ILE A 146 8.95 -3.13 5.64
C ILE A 146 9.14 -4.38 6.53
N ILE A 147 10.27 -4.42 7.25
CA ILE A 147 10.64 -5.56 8.09
C ILE A 147 9.80 -5.62 9.37
N LEU A 148 9.55 -4.47 10.00
CA LEU A 148 8.73 -4.39 11.21
C LEU A 148 7.26 -4.71 10.93
N GLY A 149 6.75 -4.27 9.78
CA GLY A 149 5.40 -4.57 9.30
C GLY A 149 5.22 -6.07 9.11
N PHE A 150 6.13 -6.70 8.38
CA PHE A 150 6.16 -8.16 8.22
C PHE A 150 6.19 -8.89 9.56
N GLU A 151 7.14 -8.57 10.45
CA GLU A 151 7.27 -9.24 11.75
C GLU A 151 5.98 -9.18 12.55
N LYS A 152 5.37 -8.00 12.62
CA LYS A 152 4.20 -7.77 13.47
C LYS A 152 2.95 -8.39 12.89
N LEU A 153 2.72 -8.29 11.59
CA LEU A 153 1.57 -8.93 10.94
C LEU A 153 1.69 -10.45 10.96
N TYR A 154 2.90 -10.99 10.74
CA TYR A 154 3.16 -12.43 10.81
C TYR A 154 2.89 -12.98 12.22
N GLU A 155 3.37 -12.30 13.28
CA GLU A 155 3.09 -12.65 14.68
C GLU A 155 1.59 -12.63 15.00
N LEU A 156 0.83 -11.72 14.39
CA LEU A 156 -0.61 -11.58 14.54
C LEU A 156 -1.42 -12.56 13.68
N GLY A 157 -0.79 -13.30 12.76
CA GLY A 157 -1.44 -14.27 11.89
C GLY A 157 -1.91 -13.74 10.52
N TYR A 158 -1.62 -12.49 10.19
CA TYR A 158 -1.91 -11.87 8.87
C TYR A 158 -0.81 -12.27 7.87
N ILE A 159 -0.72 -13.57 7.57
CA ILE A 159 0.43 -14.15 6.86
C ILE A 159 0.56 -13.59 5.44
N GLU A 160 -0.53 -13.54 4.68
CA GLU A 160 -0.53 -13.04 3.30
C GLU A 160 -0.19 -11.55 3.26
N GLU A 161 -0.83 -10.75 4.12
CA GLU A 161 -0.61 -9.31 4.18
C GLU A 161 0.81 -8.96 4.68
N SER A 162 1.38 -9.80 5.56
CA SER A 162 2.77 -9.65 6.01
C SER A 162 3.78 -9.77 4.87
N ILE A 163 3.52 -10.64 3.88
CA ILE A 163 4.38 -10.79 2.69
C ILE A 163 4.30 -9.52 1.84
N GLY A 164 3.11 -8.91 1.71
CA GLY A 164 2.94 -7.62 1.04
C GLY A 164 3.82 -6.52 1.63
N CYS A 165 4.04 -6.51 2.96
CA CYS A 165 5.02 -5.60 3.57
C CYS A 165 6.44 -5.80 3.02
N LEU A 166 6.84 -7.04 2.72
CA LEU A 166 8.17 -7.35 2.18
C LEU A 166 8.32 -7.05 0.69
N THR A 167 7.25 -7.04 -0.09
CA THR A 167 7.32 -6.97 -1.57
C THR A 167 6.99 -5.60 -2.14
N HIS A 168 6.11 -4.80 -1.51
CA HIS A 168 5.56 -3.57 -2.11
C HIS A 168 6.63 -2.56 -2.60
N SER A 169 7.77 -2.46 -1.91
CA SER A 169 8.86 -1.53 -2.24
C SER A 169 9.90 -2.07 -3.24
N PHE A 170 9.72 -3.29 -3.77
CA PHE A 170 10.70 -4.01 -4.59
C PHE A 170 10.14 -4.40 -5.96
N LEU A 171 10.17 -3.45 -6.90
CA LEU A 171 9.77 -3.68 -8.29
C LEU A 171 10.51 -4.88 -8.91
N ASN A 172 9.75 -5.89 -9.34
CA ASN A 172 10.29 -7.12 -9.92
C ASN A 172 11.35 -7.81 -9.03
N GLY A 173 11.21 -7.68 -7.71
CA GLY A 173 12.18 -8.18 -6.73
C GLY A 173 13.53 -7.47 -6.73
N ASN A 174 13.63 -6.34 -7.41
CA ASN A 174 14.82 -5.51 -7.42
C ASN A 174 14.80 -4.44 -6.32
N PHE A 175 16.00 -4.09 -5.86
CA PHE A 175 16.21 -2.94 -4.98
C PHE A 175 15.93 -1.66 -5.75
N PHE A 176 14.79 -1.05 -5.47
CA PHE A 176 14.42 0.20 -6.11
C PHE A 176 14.33 1.36 -5.10
N ALA A 177 13.75 1.14 -3.93
CA ALA A 177 13.56 2.17 -2.91
C ALA A 177 14.24 1.82 -1.58
N CYS A 178 15.58 1.71 -1.54
CA CYS A 178 16.22 1.35 -0.28
C CYS A 178 16.28 2.50 0.74
N TYR A 179 15.52 2.30 1.83
CA TYR A 179 15.96 2.46 3.21
C TYR A 179 16.99 3.55 3.53
N ALA A 180 16.58 4.82 3.43
CA ALA A 180 17.44 5.95 3.81
C ALA A 180 18.75 6.07 2.98
N PRO A 181 19.41 7.24 2.98
CA PRO A 181 20.66 7.45 2.23
C PRO A 181 21.82 6.48 2.56
N SER A 182 21.67 5.68 3.63
CA SER A 182 22.66 4.74 4.15
C SER A 182 22.57 3.32 3.62
N ASP A 183 21.39 2.85 3.17
CA ASP A 183 21.25 1.51 2.57
C ASP A 183 21.43 1.62 1.07
N LYS A 184 22.69 1.69 0.70
CA LYS A 184 23.12 1.93 -0.67
C LYS A 184 22.95 0.65 -1.48
N TYR A 185 22.32 0.77 -2.63
CA TYR A 185 22.56 -0.08 -3.79
C TYR A 185 23.20 0.78 -4.88
N VAL A 186 24.02 0.16 -5.72
CA VAL A 186 24.56 0.79 -6.92
C VAL A 186 23.97 0.11 -8.14
N VAL A 187 23.78 0.86 -9.22
CA VAL A 187 23.39 0.30 -10.51
C VAL A 187 24.62 0.36 -11.41
N ASN A 188 25.00 -0.79 -11.98
CA ASN A 188 26.12 -0.86 -12.92
C ASN A 188 25.71 -0.43 -14.34
N GLU A 189 26.67 -0.38 -15.25
CA GLU A 189 26.45 0.02 -16.65
C GLU A 189 25.49 -0.90 -17.42
N ASN A 190 25.30 -2.14 -16.95
CA ASN A 190 24.37 -3.12 -17.50
C ASN A 190 22.94 -2.98 -16.93
N LEU A 191 22.67 -1.97 -16.09
CA LEU A 191 21.41 -1.77 -15.37
C LEU A 191 21.09 -2.91 -14.40
N GLU A 192 22.09 -3.42 -13.70
CA GLU A 192 21.90 -4.40 -12.62
C GLU A 192 22.04 -3.72 -11.26
N ALA A 193 21.06 -3.94 -10.37
CA ALA A 193 21.10 -3.45 -8.99
C ALA A 193 22.00 -4.34 -8.12
N ILE A 194 23.02 -3.73 -7.52
CA ILE A 194 23.98 -4.41 -6.65
C ILE A 194 23.79 -3.86 -5.23
N PRO A 195 23.34 -4.66 -4.26
CA PRO A 195 23.30 -4.22 -2.86
C PRO A 195 24.73 -4.01 -2.36
N VAL A 196 25.03 -2.84 -1.81
CA VAL A 196 26.38 -2.52 -1.29
C VAL A 196 26.42 -2.29 0.22
N SER A 197 25.27 -2.34 0.91
CA SER A 197 25.18 -2.29 2.37
C SER A 197 25.24 -3.71 2.94
N PRO A 198 26.24 -4.06 3.79
CA PRO A 198 26.29 -5.34 4.50
C PRO A 198 25.01 -5.60 5.31
N LYS A 199 24.41 -4.55 5.87
CA LYS A 199 23.16 -4.62 6.64
C LYS A 199 21.95 -5.09 5.81
N VAL A 200 21.91 -4.72 4.52
CA VAL A 200 20.89 -5.19 3.58
C VAL A 200 21.09 -6.67 3.25
N ILE A 201 22.34 -7.11 3.13
CA ILE A 201 22.69 -8.52 2.87
C ILE A 201 22.39 -9.39 4.09
N GLU A 202 22.75 -8.92 5.30
CA GLU A 202 22.67 -9.69 6.55
C GLU A 202 21.24 -9.91 7.06
N ASN A 203 20.28 -9.03 6.71
CA ASN A 203 18.91 -9.13 7.21
C ASN A 203 18.09 -10.26 6.55
N GLY A 204 18.63 -10.93 5.53
CA GLY A 204 18.00 -12.05 4.80
C GLY A 204 16.88 -11.66 3.83
N LEU A 205 16.54 -10.37 3.72
CA LEU A 205 15.50 -9.89 2.80
C LEU A 205 15.89 -10.12 1.34
N CYS A 206 17.15 -9.86 0.97
CA CYS A 206 17.65 -10.15 -0.38
C CYS A 206 17.44 -11.62 -0.75
N ASP A 207 17.76 -12.52 0.18
CA ASP A 207 17.66 -13.96 -0.04
C ASP A 207 16.19 -14.37 -0.21
N PHE A 208 15.29 -13.85 0.63
CA PHE A 208 13.85 -14.04 0.46
C PHE A 208 13.36 -13.53 -0.90
N LEU A 209 13.61 -12.25 -1.23
CA LEU A 209 13.13 -11.64 -2.48
C LEU A 209 13.66 -12.36 -3.73
N SER A 210 14.86 -12.95 -3.66
CA SER A 210 15.45 -13.71 -4.77
C SER A 210 14.84 -15.08 -5.01
N LYS A 211 14.18 -15.66 -4.00
CA LYS A 211 13.57 -17.00 -4.03
C LYS A 211 12.05 -16.95 -4.08
N TYR A 212 11.47 -15.83 -3.69
CA TYR A 212 10.04 -15.61 -3.65
C TYR A 212 9.46 -15.57 -5.07
N GLU A 213 8.39 -16.34 -5.28
CA GLU A 213 7.64 -16.34 -6.53
C GLU A 213 6.58 -15.24 -6.47
N TYR A 214 6.79 -14.17 -7.21
CA TYR A 214 5.89 -13.02 -7.24
C TYR A 214 4.56 -13.38 -7.89
N THR A 215 3.49 -12.93 -7.26
CA THR A 215 2.12 -13.15 -7.73
C THR A 215 1.59 -11.94 -8.50
N ALA A 216 0.41 -12.09 -9.10
CA ALA A 216 -0.31 -10.95 -9.67
C ALA A 216 -0.63 -9.88 -8.61
N TYR A 217 -0.81 -10.26 -7.34
CA TYR A 217 -1.06 -9.33 -6.24
C TYR A 217 0.16 -8.49 -5.90
N ASP A 218 1.37 -9.05 -5.96
CA ASP A 218 2.60 -8.30 -5.76
C ASP A 218 2.80 -7.25 -6.87
N LEU A 219 2.50 -7.62 -8.13
CA LEU A 219 2.52 -6.67 -9.25
C LEU A 219 1.52 -5.53 -9.05
N ILE A 220 0.29 -5.85 -8.65
CA ILE A 220 -0.75 -4.87 -8.34
C ILE A 220 -0.28 -3.94 -7.22
N LEU A 221 0.21 -4.51 -6.12
CA LEU A 221 0.62 -3.77 -4.93
C LEU A 221 1.75 -2.78 -5.23
N THR A 222 2.80 -3.20 -5.93
CA THR A 222 3.91 -2.30 -6.24
C THR A 222 3.52 -1.20 -7.24
N LEU A 223 2.69 -1.51 -8.25
CA LEU A 223 2.22 -0.48 -9.19
C LEU A 223 1.27 0.50 -8.51
N SER A 224 0.38 0.01 -7.66
CA SER A 224 -0.57 0.81 -6.92
C SER A 224 0.14 1.79 -5.97
N ASP A 225 1.16 1.36 -5.20
CA ASP A 225 1.90 2.25 -4.28
C ASP A 225 2.65 3.38 -5.02
N LEU A 226 3.01 3.11 -6.27
CA LEU A 226 3.56 4.07 -7.23
C LEU A 226 2.49 4.94 -7.93
N MET A 227 1.24 4.92 -7.45
CA MET A 227 0.13 5.76 -7.91
C MET A 227 -0.71 6.32 -6.76
N ALA A 228 -0.84 5.62 -5.64
CA ALA A 228 -1.62 6.04 -4.49
C ALA A 228 -0.90 7.12 -3.67
N THR A 229 -1.67 8.08 -3.18
CA THR A 229 -1.23 9.13 -2.25
C THR A 229 -2.23 9.26 -1.11
N ASP A 230 -1.89 10.05 -0.09
CA ASP A 230 -2.82 10.38 0.99
C ASP A 230 -4.00 11.27 0.56
N HIS A 231 -3.99 11.79 -0.67
CA HIS A 231 -5.02 12.67 -1.22
C HIS A 231 -5.73 12.11 -2.46
N GLY A 232 -5.47 10.84 -2.79
CA GLY A 232 -6.08 10.13 -3.92
C GLY A 232 -5.05 9.45 -4.83
N VAL A 233 -5.51 8.98 -5.97
CA VAL A 233 -4.65 8.33 -6.98
C VAL A 233 -4.14 9.35 -7.99
N VAL A 234 -2.86 9.28 -8.32
CA VAL A 234 -2.16 10.09 -9.34
C VAL A 234 -1.49 9.18 -10.37
N SER A 235 -1.05 9.75 -11.49
CA SER A 235 -0.30 8.96 -12.49
C SER A 235 1.04 8.49 -11.91
N PRO A 236 1.63 7.40 -12.45
CA PRO A 236 3.00 7.02 -12.10
C PRO A 236 3.98 8.20 -12.22
N SER A 237 3.82 9.05 -13.25
CA SER A 237 4.73 10.17 -13.50
C SER A 237 4.61 11.26 -12.43
N GLU A 238 3.39 11.58 -12.00
CA GLU A 238 3.16 12.51 -10.90
C GLU A 238 3.71 11.96 -9.57
N ARG A 239 3.50 10.65 -9.29
CA ARG A 239 3.99 10.02 -8.07
C ARG A 239 5.51 9.99 -7.99
N ILE A 240 6.19 9.67 -9.09
CA ILE A 240 7.65 9.68 -9.17
C ILE A 240 8.18 11.09 -8.95
N ALA A 241 7.57 12.11 -9.57
CA ALA A 241 7.94 13.50 -9.36
C ALA A 241 7.83 13.91 -7.87
N ASP A 242 6.75 13.51 -7.18
CA ASP A 242 6.60 13.71 -5.74
C ASP A 242 7.70 13.00 -4.93
N ILE A 243 7.97 11.73 -5.22
CA ILE A 243 9.01 10.95 -4.55
C ILE A 243 10.38 11.62 -4.71
N GLU A 244 10.70 12.11 -5.92
CA GLU A 244 11.97 12.76 -6.26
C GLU A 244 12.19 14.09 -5.51
N THR A 245 11.12 14.75 -5.02
CA THR A 245 11.27 15.94 -4.15
C THR A 245 11.93 15.62 -2.80
N ARG A 246 11.80 14.37 -2.36
CA ARG A 246 12.30 13.88 -1.06
C ARG A 246 13.47 12.90 -1.22
N ARG A 247 13.54 12.18 -2.34
CA ARG A 247 14.53 11.15 -2.63
C ARG A 247 15.06 11.33 -4.05
N LYS A 248 16.15 12.07 -4.20
CA LYS A 248 16.78 12.26 -5.51
C LYS A 248 17.24 10.93 -6.09
N MET A 249 16.71 10.58 -7.25
CA MET A 249 17.15 9.46 -8.08
C MET A 249 17.80 10.05 -9.32
N GLU A 250 19.08 9.74 -9.54
CA GLU A 250 19.86 10.34 -10.62
C GLU A 250 20.64 9.26 -11.40
N GLY A 251 21.04 9.58 -12.63
CA GLY A 251 21.89 8.73 -13.46
C GLY A 251 21.34 7.31 -13.68
N LEU A 252 22.20 6.30 -13.47
CA LEU A 252 21.88 4.90 -13.72
C LEU A 252 20.77 4.36 -12.81
N GLN A 253 20.66 4.86 -11.57
CA GLN A 253 19.59 4.45 -10.64
C GLN A 253 18.22 4.85 -11.18
N ARG A 254 18.07 6.09 -11.63
CA ARG A 254 16.82 6.56 -12.24
C ARG A 254 16.50 5.80 -13.53
N LYS A 255 17.50 5.55 -14.37
CA LYS A 255 17.33 4.79 -15.61
C LYS A 255 16.88 3.34 -15.34
N PHE A 256 17.51 2.68 -14.37
CA PHE A 256 17.14 1.34 -13.93
C PHE A 256 15.72 1.29 -13.41
N PHE A 257 15.35 2.22 -12.52
CA PHE A 257 14.00 2.28 -12.00
C PHE A 257 12.94 2.40 -13.09
N LEU A 258 13.08 3.41 -13.95
CA LEU A 258 12.08 3.63 -15.00
C LEU A 258 11.99 2.43 -15.93
N ASN A 259 13.11 1.74 -16.18
CA ASN A 259 13.09 0.48 -16.92
C ASN A 259 12.30 -0.63 -16.18
N GLN A 260 12.54 -0.84 -14.88
CA GLN A 260 11.80 -1.83 -14.08
C GLN A 260 10.31 -1.48 -13.96
N LEU A 261 9.98 -0.21 -13.81
CA LEU A 261 8.61 0.27 -13.78
C LEU A 261 7.93 0.09 -15.14
N SER A 262 8.58 0.44 -16.25
CA SER A 262 8.08 0.19 -17.61
C SER A 262 7.77 -1.29 -17.84
N ILE A 263 8.66 -2.19 -17.41
CA ILE A 263 8.45 -3.65 -17.49
C ILE A 263 7.19 -4.05 -16.72
N SER A 264 7.03 -3.54 -15.49
CA SER A 264 5.89 -3.85 -14.63
C SER A 264 4.58 -3.34 -15.21
N ILE A 265 4.57 -2.10 -15.72
CA ILE A 265 3.39 -1.51 -16.37
C ILE A 265 3.00 -2.32 -17.61
N LYS A 266 3.99 -2.70 -18.45
CA LYS A 266 3.75 -3.49 -19.66
C LYS A 266 3.16 -4.85 -19.31
N LEU A 267 3.72 -5.54 -18.32
CA LEU A 267 3.21 -6.82 -17.83
C LEU A 267 1.75 -6.68 -17.34
N PHE A 268 1.45 -5.65 -16.56
CA PHE A 268 0.08 -5.42 -16.08
C PHE A 268 -0.90 -5.12 -17.22
N LEU A 269 -0.51 -4.30 -18.20
CA LEU A 269 -1.31 -4.02 -19.39
C LEU A 269 -1.56 -5.30 -20.22
N GLU A 270 -0.58 -6.18 -20.34
CA GLU A 270 -0.72 -7.49 -20.97
C GLU A 270 -1.71 -8.38 -20.19
N CYS A 271 -1.65 -8.39 -18.86
CA CYS A 271 -2.64 -9.06 -18.00
C CYS A 271 -4.06 -8.51 -18.19
N MET A 272 -4.22 -7.22 -18.47
CA MET A 272 -5.50 -6.60 -18.85
C MET A 272 -5.98 -6.98 -20.28
N GLY A 273 -5.17 -7.73 -21.03
CA GLY A 273 -5.47 -8.12 -22.42
C GLY A 273 -5.16 -7.05 -23.46
N VAL A 274 -4.37 -6.02 -23.11
CA VAL A 274 -3.87 -5.04 -24.09
C VAL A 274 -2.84 -5.71 -24.98
N LYS A 275 -3.08 -5.70 -26.29
CA LYS A 275 -2.21 -6.34 -27.30
C LYS A 275 -1.35 -5.30 -28.02
N ASN A 276 -0.22 -5.75 -28.55
CA ASN A 276 0.68 -4.98 -29.42
C ASN A 276 1.22 -3.69 -28.76
N ILE A 277 1.73 -3.80 -27.53
CA ILE A 277 2.40 -2.69 -26.85
C ILE A 277 3.81 -2.51 -27.46
N ASP A 278 3.91 -1.63 -28.46
CA ASP A 278 5.14 -1.36 -29.25
C ASP A 278 5.96 -0.18 -28.70
N SER A 279 5.92 0.02 -27.38
CA SER A 279 6.68 1.08 -26.72
C SER A 279 7.27 0.55 -25.42
N ASP A 280 8.54 0.88 -25.20
CA ASP A 280 9.22 0.71 -23.91
C ASP A 280 9.44 2.07 -23.23
N ASP A 281 8.91 3.15 -23.83
CA ASP A 281 8.95 4.50 -23.28
C ASP A 281 8.03 4.60 -22.05
N TYR A 282 8.63 4.98 -20.93
CA TYR A 282 7.97 5.06 -19.64
C TYR A 282 6.74 5.99 -19.65
N GLU A 283 6.84 7.18 -20.24
CA GLU A 283 5.72 8.14 -20.23
C GLU A 283 4.55 7.63 -21.07
N THR A 284 4.84 7.00 -22.22
CA THR A 284 3.83 6.36 -23.05
C THR A 284 3.10 5.26 -22.29
N LEU A 285 3.85 4.37 -21.63
CA LEU A 285 3.29 3.27 -20.83
C LEU A 285 2.49 3.77 -19.63
N SER A 286 3.00 4.79 -18.92
CA SER A 286 2.34 5.46 -17.80
C SER A 286 0.97 6.03 -18.20
N ASN A 287 0.90 6.75 -19.33
CA ASN A 287 -0.35 7.28 -19.86
C ASN A 287 -1.31 6.17 -20.29
N MET A 288 -0.81 5.12 -20.97
CA MET A 288 -1.64 3.97 -21.35
C MET A 288 -2.26 3.26 -20.14
N LEU A 289 -1.50 3.09 -19.06
CA LEU A 289 -2.00 2.51 -17.81
C LEU A 289 -3.12 3.37 -17.22
N CYS A 290 -2.89 4.67 -17.13
CA CYS A 290 -3.86 5.65 -16.63
C CYS A 290 -5.19 5.60 -17.41
N ASP A 291 -5.11 5.56 -18.74
CA ASP A 291 -6.27 5.46 -19.63
C ASP A 291 -7.02 4.14 -19.43
N LYS A 292 -6.29 3.03 -19.30
CA LYS A 292 -6.87 1.69 -19.16
C LYS A 292 -7.52 1.46 -17.81
N LEU A 293 -6.96 2.02 -16.74
CA LEU A 293 -7.56 1.99 -15.41
C LEU A 293 -8.74 2.95 -15.28
N CYS A 294 -8.99 3.84 -16.26
CA CYS A 294 -10.03 4.87 -16.19
C CYS A 294 -9.88 5.81 -14.97
N VAL A 295 -8.65 5.99 -14.47
CA VAL A 295 -8.40 6.75 -13.23
C VAL A 295 -8.52 8.26 -13.45
N PHE A 296 -8.41 8.71 -14.70
CA PHE A 296 -8.41 10.13 -15.09
C PHE A 296 -9.41 10.42 -16.21
N SER A 297 -10.69 10.07 -16.03
CA SER A 297 -11.71 10.53 -16.98
C SER A 297 -11.85 12.05 -16.90
N SER A 298 -11.83 12.72 -18.06
CA SER A 298 -11.77 14.17 -18.19
C SER A 298 -12.91 14.89 -17.47
N SER A 299 -12.53 15.75 -16.52
CA SER A 299 -13.31 16.61 -15.62
C SER A 299 -13.54 16.07 -14.21
N SER A 300 -12.89 16.75 -13.25
CA SER A 300 -12.88 16.56 -11.79
C SER A 300 -11.96 15.48 -11.22
N LYS A 301 -11.06 15.96 -10.36
CA LYS A 301 -10.16 15.19 -9.50
C LYS A 301 -10.99 14.34 -8.52
N GLN A 302 -10.44 13.17 -8.17
CA GLN A 302 -10.93 12.12 -7.28
C GLN A 302 -11.74 11.00 -7.93
N LEU A 303 -11.14 9.82 -7.90
CA LEU A 303 -11.77 8.54 -8.14
C LEU A 303 -12.77 8.28 -6.99
N SER A 304 -14.07 8.35 -7.27
CA SER A 304 -15.08 7.74 -6.39
C SER A 304 -15.17 6.26 -6.76
N LEU A 305 -14.39 5.44 -6.07
CA LEU A 305 -14.51 3.97 -6.14
C LEU A 305 -15.63 3.52 -5.20
N THR A 306 -16.87 3.88 -5.53
CA THR A 306 -18.03 3.16 -4.97
C THR A 306 -18.33 1.98 -5.91
N PRO A 307 -18.52 0.76 -5.38
CA PRO A 307 -18.99 -0.36 -6.18
C PRO A 307 -20.34 0.03 -6.79
N LYS A 308 -20.47 0.02 -8.11
CA LYS A 308 -21.79 0.07 -8.72
C LYS A 308 -22.49 -1.24 -8.35
N GLU A 309 -23.50 -1.13 -7.51
CA GLU A 309 -24.49 -2.19 -7.34
C GLU A 309 -25.06 -2.54 -8.73
N ASN A 310 -24.90 -3.81 -9.13
CA ASN A 310 -25.64 -4.40 -10.25
C ASN A 310 -26.84 -5.16 -9.71
#